data_AF-A0A655Z2V6-F1
#
_entry.id   AF-A0A655Z2V6-F1
#
_cell.length_a   1.000
_cell.length_b   1.000
_cell.length_c   1.000
_cell.angle_alpha   90.00
_cell.angle_beta   90.00
_cell.angle_gamma   90.00
#
_symmetry.space_group_name_H-M   'P 1'
#
loop_
_entity.id
_entity.type
_entity.pdbx_description
1 polymer ?
#
loop_
_entity_poly.entity_id
_entity_poly.type
_entity_poly.pdbx_seq_one_letter_code
_entity_poly.pdbx_strand_id
1 'polypeptide(L)'
;MKLPAEQENTALPLSNWVRYSLQQSRYLEAKSEFINQWFKNGTHLTTDIIWDGAGINPNAALTIFRHFDSASVVQGLVGEPPKTAWIMDYALLERIHYLLVAGFDVYGNFGHQLITRMFMDFLRMEGESNFVALLPRDMRHQELSSWYQNQSVQFSDFLQRNVKPFDQPTSVNYVTDNPKQELFAKLRKQVQSVLSDRYVITQTGFKAEHEFALRQIDHLRGEGLLPIPQLMMLMIESEQGKPQLFTLIHNNAHTNISSLFDEQNNRDPKNDNLTLVRGVVGSYPSAYLTLKENQIPELYQRLAAMKSEQDYVALLDRFAVRRSSPEFWAFSDLVHQWYRQDQPIEFGLLDYNRFENR
;
A
#
# COMPACT_ATOMS: atom_id res chain seq x y z
N MET A 1 -14.45 18.01 17.78
CA MET A 1 -13.56 16.87 18.12
C MET A 1 -12.19 17.46 18.42
N LYS A 2 -11.51 17.07 19.51
CA LYS A 2 -10.13 17.53 19.77
C LYS A 2 -9.15 16.52 19.18
N LEU A 3 -8.12 17.00 18.49
CA LEU A 3 -7.08 16.15 17.93
C LEU A 3 -5.85 16.12 18.86
N PRO A 4 -5.07 15.03 18.86
CA PRO A 4 -3.84 14.91 19.67
C PRO A 4 -2.89 16.12 19.57
N ALA A 5 -2.80 16.70 18.38
CA ALA A 5 -1.94 17.86 18.07
C ALA A 5 -2.30 19.16 18.82
N GLU A 6 -3.50 19.28 19.40
CA GLU A 6 -3.93 20.49 20.10
C GLU A 6 -3.41 20.58 21.56
N GLN A 7 -2.65 19.60 22.06
CA GLN A 7 -2.20 19.58 23.46
C GLN A 7 -0.69 19.66 23.64
N GLU A 8 -0.26 20.64 24.45
CA GLU A 8 1.13 20.83 24.89
C GLU A 8 1.59 19.79 25.93
N ASN A 9 0.66 19.03 26.55
CA ASN A 9 0.99 18.15 27.69
C ASN A 9 0.98 16.65 27.29
N THR A 10 2.11 16.19 26.77
CA THR A 10 2.37 14.81 26.32
C THR A 10 2.86 13.87 27.43
N ALA A 11 2.95 14.35 28.68
CA ALA A 11 3.58 13.65 29.80
C ALA A 11 2.87 12.35 30.24
N LEU A 12 1.60 12.14 29.86
CA LEU A 12 0.82 10.95 30.20
C LEU A 12 0.11 10.36 28.94
N PRO A 13 0.81 9.54 28.15
CA PRO A 13 0.31 9.06 26.85
C PRO A 13 -0.95 8.19 26.96
N LEU A 14 -1.01 7.33 27.98
CA LEU A 14 -2.09 6.34 28.15
C LEU A 14 -3.42 6.98 28.57
N SER A 15 -3.41 7.96 29.47
CA SER A 15 -4.64 8.65 29.90
C SER A 15 -5.21 9.55 28.80
N ASN A 16 -4.33 10.21 28.04
CA ASN A 16 -4.72 10.97 26.85
C ASN A 16 -5.32 10.05 25.79
N TRP A 17 -4.75 8.86 25.56
CA TRP A 17 -5.30 7.87 24.63
C TRP A 17 -6.71 7.42 25.02
N VAL A 18 -6.96 7.08 26.30
CA VAL A 18 -8.30 6.70 26.78
C VAL A 18 -9.31 7.83 26.55
N ARG A 19 -8.91 9.09 26.76
CA ARG A 19 -9.78 10.24 26.52
C ARG A 19 -10.11 10.41 25.03
N TYR A 20 -9.11 10.25 24.15
CA TYR A 20 -9.32 10.34 22.70
C TYR A 20 -10.13 9.17 22.17
N SER A 21 -9.93 7.95 22.68
CA SER A 21 -10.73 6.80 22.28
C SER A 21 -12.21 6.99 22.65
N LEU A 22 -12.52 7.54 23.82
CA LEU A 22 -13.89 7.89 24.21
C LEU A 22 -14.53 8.96 23.32
N GLN A 23 -13.78 10.02 22.96
CA GLN A 23 -14.27 11.04 22.03
C GLN A 23 -14.50 10.48 20.64
N GLN A 24 -13.60 9.60 20.19
CA GLN A 24 -13.70 8.92 18.91
C GLN A 24 -14.92 7.99 18.87
N SER A 25 -15.16 7.20 19.92
CA SER A 25 -16.34 6.34 20.01
C SER A 25 -17.64 7.15 19.92
N ARG A 26 -17.75 8.29 20.61
CA ARG A 26 -18.93 9.17 20.51
C ARG A 26 -19.14 9.73 19.10
N TYR A 27 -18.06 10.12 18.43
CA TYR A 27 -18.12 10.58 17.05
C TYR A 27 -18.57 9.46 16.11
N LEU A 28 -17.98 8.27 16.24
CA LEU A 28 -18.33 7.10 15.43
C LEU A 28 -19.78 6.65 15.66
N GLU A 29 -20.29 6.76 16.88
CA GLU A 29 -21.71 6.52 17.20
C GLU A 29 -22.63 7.50 16.47
N ALA A 30 -22.41 8.81 16.63
CA ALA A 30 -23.19 9.82 15.93
C ALA A 30 -23.08 9.71 14.40
N LYS A 31 -21.87 9.43 13.88
CA LYS A 31 -21.63 9.19 12.46
C LYS A 31 -22.41 7.97 11.98
N SER A 32 -22.34 6.85 12.71
CA SER A 32 -23.07 5.62 12.39
C SER A 32 -24.58 5.84 12.35
N GLU A 33 -25.14 6.57 13.32
CA GLU A 33 -26.55 6.93 13.34
C GLU A 33 -26.94 7.75 12.10
N PHE A 34 -26.15 8.77 11.77
CA PHE A 34 -26.36 9.60 10.58
C PHE A 34 -26.30 8.78 9.28
N ILE A 35 -25.26 7.98 9.07
CA ILE A 35 -25.11 7.19 7.83
C ILE A 35 -26.17 6.09 7.73
N ASN A 36 -26.61 5.49 8.84
CA ASN A 36 -27.71 4.52 8.82
C ASN A 36 -29.04 5.17 8.41
N GLN A 37 -29.28 6.42 8.81
CA GLN A 37 -30.45 7.17 8.37
C GLN A 37 -30.34 7.60 6.91
N TRP A 38 -29.17 8.09 6.49
CA TRP A 38 -28.92 8.55 5.13
C TRP A 38 -29.02 7.43 4.10
N PHE A 39 -28.38 6.29 4.37
CA PHE A 39 -28.37 5.11 3.50
C PHE A 39 -29.50 4.13 3.83
N LYS A 40 -30.60 4.58 4.44
CA LYS A 40 -31.69 3.72 4.87
C LYS A 40 -32.17 2.82 3.72
N ASN A 41 -32.31 1.52 3.99
CA ASN A 41 -32.65 0.49 3.01
C ASN A 41 -31.65 0.38 1.83
N GLY A 42 -30.41 0.82 2.02
CA GLY A 42 -29.34 0.80 1.00
C GLY A 42 -29.46 1.91 -0.04
N THR A 43 -30.40 2.84 0.13
CA THR A 43 -30.59 3.97 -0.80
C THR A 43 -29.28 4.74 -0.94
N HIS A 44 -28.81 4.97 -2.17
CA HIS A 44 -27.54 5.62 -2.49
C HIS A 44 -26.25 4.86 -2.13
N LEU A 45 -26.30 3.68 -1.50
CA LEU A 45 -25.10 2.90 -1.20
C LEU A 45 -24.64 2.08 -2.42
N THR A 46 -24.17 2.79 -3.45
CA THR A 46 -23.64 2.25 -4.70
C THR A 46 -22.22 2.75 -4.92
N THR A 47 -21.55 2.33 -5.99
CA THR A 47 -20.22 2.83 -6.36
C THR A 47 -20.21 4.30 -6.78
N ASP A 48 -21.38 4.89 -7.06
CA ASP A 48 -21.51 6.28 -7.52
C ASP A 48 -21.17 7.30 -6.42
N ILE A 49 -21.11 6.87 -5.16
CA ILE A 49 -20.66 7.72 -4.04
C ILE A 49 -19.17 8.03 -4.09
N ILE A 50 -18.42 7.30 -4.91
CA ILE A 50 -16.98 7.45 -5.03
C ILE A 50 -16.67 8.57 -5.99
N TRP A 51 -15.97 9.57 -5.46
CA TRP A 51 -15.47 10.68 -6.24
C TRP A 51 -14.46 10.19 -7.28
N ASP A 52 -14.75 10.45 -8.55
CA ASP A 52 -13.97 10.03 -9.72
C ASP A 52 -12.88 11.05 -10.11
N GLY A 53 -12.58 12.01 -9.22
CA GLY A 53 -11.65 13.09 -9.51
C GLY A 53 -12.20 14.16 -10.45
N ALA A 54 -13.52 14.18 -10.68
CA ALA A 54 -14.16 14.99 -11.72
C ALA A 54 -13.52 14.77 -13.11
N GLY A 55 -13.03 13.57 -13.36
CA GLY A 55 -12.37 13.18 -14.61
C GLY A 55 -10.95 13.72 -14.82
N ILE A 56 -10.42 14.57 -13.93
CA ILE A 56 -9.12 15.23 -14.14
C ILE A 56 -8.16 15.13 -12.94
N ASN A 57 -8.63 14.83 -11.74
CA ASN A 57 -7.81 14.81 -10.53
C ASN A 57 -7.30 13.38 -10.21
N PRO A 58 -6.02 13.07 -10.44
CA PRO A 58 -5.47 11.74 -10.20
C PRO A 58 -5.39 11.37 -8.71
N ASN A 59 -5.59 12.31 -7.79
CA ASN A 59 -5.61 12.02 -6.35
C ASN A 59 -6.90 11.31 -5.89
N ALA A 60 -7.86 11.08 -6.79
CA ALA A 60 -9.05 10.28 -6.49
C ALA A 60 -8.74 8.78 -6.28
N ALA A 61 -7.59 8.30 -6.75
CA ALA A 61 -7.13 6.94 -6.51
C ALA A 61 -5.63 6.95 -6.18
N LEU A 62 -5.27 6.33 -5.07
CA LEU A 62 -3.89 6.26 -4.59
C LEU A 62 -3.56 4.82 -4.20
N THR A 63 -2.33 4.40 -4.48
CA THR A 63 -1.77 3.14 -3.98
C THR A 63 -0.66 3.46 -2.99
N ILE A 64 -0.70 2.81 -1.83
CA ILE A 64 0.31 2.96 -0.78
C ILE A 64 1.11 1.66 -0.71
N PHE A 65 2.38 1.73 -1.09
CA PHE A 65 3.32 0.64 -0.87
C PHE A 65 4.00 0.85 0.48
N ARG A 66 3.81 -0.11 1.39
CA ARG A 66 4.52 -0.13 2.67
C ARG A 66 5.82 -0.89 2.48
N HIS A 67 6.92 -0.25 2.84
CA HIS A 67 8.23 -0.87 2.99
C HIS A 67 8.50 -1.09 4.48
N PHE A 68 9.60 -1.74 4.83
CA PHE A 68 9.91 -2.11 6.23
C PHE A 68 9.83 -0.92 7.21
N ASP A 69 10.54 0.17 6.91
CA ASP A 69 10.64 1.39 7.73
C ASP A 69 10.36 2.67 6.92
N SER A 70 9.72 2.54 5.77
CA SER A 70 9.29 3.65 4.92
C SER A 70 8.04 3.28 4.12
N ALA A 71 7.47 4.23 3.39
CA ALA A 71 6.35 3.96 2.50
C ALA A 71 6.47 4.82 1.25
N SER A 72 5.74 4.44 0.20
CA SER A 72 5.61 5.22 -1.02
C SER A 72 4.14 5.33 -1.40
N VAL A 73 3.73 6.53 -1.79
CA VAL A 73 2.37 6.81 -2.26
C VAL A 73 2.46 7.16 -3.73
N VAL A 74 1.69 6.47 -4.56
CA VAL A 74 1.63 6.71 -6.00
C VAL A 74 0.19 6.95 -6.43
N GLN A 75 0.03 7.74 -7.49
CA GLN A 75 -1.28 8.00 -8.09
C GLN A 75 -1.75 6.80 -8.92
N GLY A 76 -3.04 6.49 -8.81
CA GLY A 76 -3.69 5.37 -9.48
C GLY A 76 -3.79 4.10 -8.64
N LEU A 77 -4.41 3.08 -9.25
CA LEU A 77 -4.54 1.73 -8.70
C LEU A 77 -3.46 0.84 -9.32
N VAL A 78 -2.30 0.81 -8.67
CA VAL A 78 -1.05 0.21 -9.15
C VAL A 78 -0.85 -1.16 -8.51
N GLY A 79 -0.52 -2.16 -9.32
CA GLY A 79 -0.37 -3.55 -8.89
C GLY A 79 -1.70 -4.30 -8.77
N GLU A 80 -1.62 -5.50 -8.21
CA GLU A 80 -2.77 -6.36 -7.96
C GLU A 80 -3.65 -5.82 -6.81
N PRO A 81 -4.96 -6.14 -6.79
CA PRO A 81 -5.84 -5.71 -5.71
C PRO A 81 -5.32 -6.14 -4.33
N PRO A 82 -5.17 -5.19 -3.39
CA PRO A 82 -4.55 -5.45 -2.10
C PRO A 82 -5.47 -6.21 -1.13
N LYS A 83 -4.88 -6.70 -0.03
CA LYS A 83 -5.65 -7.30 1.08
C LYS A 83 -6.62 -6.28 1.69
N THR A 84 -6.22 -5.03 1.86
CA THR A 84 -7.04 -3.98 2.48
C THR A 84 -7.20 -2.78 1.56
N ALA A 85 -8.31 -2.06 1.66
CA ALA A 85 -8.57 -0.85 0.89
C ALA A 85 -9.37 0.14 1.73
N TRP A 86 -9.14 1.43 1.50
CA TRP A 86 -9.77 2.50 2.27
C TRP A 86 -10.60 3.37 1.35
N ILE A 87 -11.78 3.79 1.84
CA ILE A 87 -12.56 4.86 1.22
C ILE A 87 -12.56 6.03 2.20
N MET A 88 -11.97 7.14 1.78
CA MET A 88 -11.88 8.35 2.59
C MET A 88 -13.02 9.30 2.25
N ASP A 89 -13.93 9.49 3.20
CA ASP A 89 -14.85 10.62 3.15
C ASP A 89 -14.16 11.92 3.56
N TYR A 90 -14.83 13.05 3.31
CA TYR A 90 -14.27 14.38 3.57
C TYR A 90 -13.87 14.57 5.04
N ALA A 91 -14.65 14.07 5.99
CA ALA A 91 -14.36 14.21 7.41
C ALA A 91 -13.13 13.38 7.82
N LEU A 92 -12.98 12.17 7.26
CA LEU A 92 -11.80 11.35 7.47
C LEU A 92 -10.54 12.02 6.89
N LEU A 93 -10.64 12.57 5.67
CA LEU A 93 -9.55 13.30 5.02
C LEU A 93 -9.08 14.49 5.87
N GLU A 94 -9.99 15.34 6.34
CA GLU A 94 -9.65 16.49 7.20
C GLU A 94 -8.94 16.05 8.48
N ARG A 95 -9.44 14.99 9.13
CA ARG A 95 -8.84 14.49 10.38
C ARG A 95 -7.44 13.93 10.17
N ILE A 96 -7.19 13.23 9.06
CA ILE A 96 -5.84 12.80 8.68
C ILE A 96 -4.95 14.01 8.43
N HIS A 97 -5.43 15.02 7.68
CA HIS A 97 -4.67 16.23 7.39
C HIS A 97 -4.27 16.99 8.66
N TYR A 98 -5.21 17.25 9.58
CA TYR A 98 -4.89 17.96 10.81
C TYR A 98 -3.99 17.14 11.75
N LEU A 99 -4.12 15.81 11.74
CA LEU A 99 -3.28 14.95 12.55
C LEU A 99 -1.84 14.85 12.03
N LEU A 100 -1.66 14.68 10.72
CA LEU A 100 -0.38 14.32 10.10
C LEU A 100 0.34 15.48 9.39
N VAL A 101 -0.37 16.57 9.09
CA VAL A 101 0.19 17.70 8.33
C VAL A 101 0.17 18.97 9.18
N ALA A 102 -1.02 19.47 9.52
CA ALA A 102 -1.11 20.76 10.22
C ALA A 102 -0.64 20.69 11.67
N GLY A 103 -0.88 19.55 12.34
CA GLY A 103 -0.62 19.36 13.76
C GLY A 103 0.54 18.40 14.07
N PHE A 104 1.21 17.84 13.06
CA PHE A 104 2.29 16.89 13.30
C PHE A 104 3.62 17.62 13.51
N ASP A 105 4.15 17.52 14.73
CA ASP A 105 5.50 17.97 15.04
C ASP A 105 6.53 16.84 14.84
N VAL A 106 7.34 16.96 13.80
CA VAL A 106 8.44 16.02 13.48
C VAL A 106 9.52 16.04 14.56
N TYR A 107 9.70 17.17 15.25
CA TYR A 107 10.65 17.34 16.35
C TYR A 107 9.99 17.12 17.73
N GLY A 108 8.71 16.76 17.74
CA GLY A 108 7.93 16.49 18.94
C GLY A 108 8.42 15.26 19.69
N ASN A 109 8.12 15.19 20.99
CA ASN A 109 8.56 14.08 21.83
C ASN A 109 7.88 12.74 21.48
N PHE A 110 8.47 11.65 21.97
CA PHE A 110 7.99 10.28 21.77
C PHE A 110 6.49 10.09 22.09
N GLY A 111 5.98 10.78 23.12
CA GLY A 111 4.56 10.73 23.50
C GLY A 111 3.64 11.26 22.40
N HIS A 112 4.02 12.37 21.75
CA HIS A 112 3.28 12.93 20.62
C HIS A 112 3.22 11.96 19.43
N GLN A 113 4.37 11.39 19.07
CA GLN A 113 4.49 10.45 17.95
C GLN A 113 3.67 9.16 18.22
N LEU A 114 3.73 8.64 19.46
CA LEU A 114 2.98 7.46 19.87
C LEU A 114 1.47 7.67 19.82
N ILE A 115 0.97 8.78 20.39
CA ILE A 115 -0.47 9.08 20.38
C ILE A 115 -0.97 9.27 18.94
N THR A 116 -0.20 9.98 18.10
CA THR A 116 -0.53 10.17 16.68
C THR A 116 -0.63 8.83 15.97
N ARG A 117 0.35 7.94 16.16
CA ARG A 117 0.36 6.61 15.57
C ARG A 117 -0.81 5.75 16.03
N MET A 118 -1.18 5.80 17.31
CA MET A 118 -2.35 5.11 17.85
C MET A 118 -3.66 5.66 17.27
N PHE A 119 -3.76 6.98 17.12
CA PHE A 119 -4.95 7.61 16.55
C PHE A 119 -5.11 7.29 15.06
N MET A 120 -4.00 7.14 14.32
CA MET A 120 -4.01 6.69 12.93
C MET A 120 -4.60 5.29 12.75
N ASP A 121 -4.47 4.37 13.72
CA ASP A 121 -5.13 3.06 13.63
C ASP A 121 -6.66 3.20 13.59
N PHE A 122 -7.23 4.16 14.32
CA PHE A 122 -8.66 4.45 14.27
C PHE A 122 -9.09 5.05 12.93
N LEU A 123 -8.31 6.00 12.41
CA LEU A 123 -8.59 6.63 11.11
C LEU A 123 -8.50 5.60 9.97
N ARG A 124 -7.51 4.69 10.02
CA ARG A 124 -7.40 3.55 9.12
C ARG A 124 -8.66 2.70 9.14
N MET A 125 -9.03 2.21 10.33
CA MET A 125 -10.18 1.32 10.47
C MET A 125 -11.48 1.98 10.00
N GLU A 126 -11.61 3.29 10.17
CA GLU A 126 -12.73 4.06 9.65
C GLU A 126 -12.78 4.02 8.12
N GLY A 127 -11.64 4.27 7.44
CA GLY A 127 -11.55 4.17 5.98
C GLY A 127 -11.77 2.76 5.45
N GLU A 128 -11.28 1.76 6.15
CA GLU A 128 -11.50 0.33 5.88
C GLU A 128 -12.97 -0.06 6.03
N SER A 129 -13.62 0.42 7.09
CA SER A 129 -15.04 0.18 7.33
C SER A 129 -15.90 0.82 6.24
N ASN A 130 -15.53 2.00 5.73
CA ASN A 130 -16.20 2.63 4.60
C ASN A 130 -16.11 1.77 3.32
N PHE A 131 -14.96 1.13 3.05
CA PHE A 131 -14.83 0.17 1.95
C PHE A 131 -15.72 -1.05 2.16
N VAL A 132 -15.64 -1.66 3.35
CA VAL A 132 -16.41 -2.86 3.70
C VAL A 132 -17.93 -2.58 3.68
N ALA A 133 -18.37 -1.35 3.94
CA ALA A 133 -19.78 -0.97 3.85
C ALA A 133 -20.39 -1.16 2.45
N LEU A 134 -19.58 -1.09 1.38
CA LEU A 134 -20.05 -1.37 0.01
C LEU A 134 -20.24 -2.86 -0.27
N LEU A 135 -19.61 -3.76 0.50
CA LEU A 135 -19.75 -5.21 0.34
C LEU A 135 -21.12 -5.72 0.81
N PRO A 136 -21.54 -6.92 0.37
CA PRO A 136 -22.69 -7.63 0.91
C PRO A 136 -22.64 -7.73 2.43
N ARG A 137 -23.78 -7.47 3.08
CA ARG A 137 -23.89 -7.29 4.54
C ARG A 137 -23.39 -8.49 5.34
N ASP A 138 -23.66 -9.69 4.86
CA ASP A 138 -23.32 -10.98 5.46
C ASP A 138 -21.81 -11.26 5.52
N MET A 139 -21.02 -10.78 4.55
CA MET A 139 -19.58 -11.01 4.53
C MET A 139 -18.74 -9.93 5.25
N ARG A 140 -19.32 -8.75 5.54
CA ARG A 140 -18.57 -7.59 6.07
C ARG A 140 -17.75 -7.91 7.32
N HIS A 141 -18.36 -8.57 8.29
CA HIS A 141 -17.71 -8.91 9.55
C HIS A 141 -16.58 -9.92 9.35
N GLN A 142 -16.80 -10.92 8.50
CA GLN A 142 -15.78 -11.91 8.17
C GLN A 142 -14.59 -11.25 7.46
N GLU A 143 -14.87 -10.38 6.48
CA GLU A 143 -13.84 -9.66 5.74
C GLU A 143 -12.99 -8.78 6.67
N LEU A 144 -13.63 -7.92 7.47
CA LEU A 144 -12.91 -7.04 8.40
C LEU A 144 -12.13 -7.83 9.45
N SER A 145 -12.71 -8.91 9.99
CA SER A 145 -12.03 -9.78 10.96
C SER A 145 -10.79 -10.46 10.36
N SER A 146 -10.82 -10.79 9.07
CA SER A 146 -9.68 -11.42 8.38
C SER A 146 -8.46 -10.50 8.25
N TRP A 147 -8.65 -9.18 8.34
CA TRP A 147 -7.58 -8.17 8.25
C TRP A 147 -6.86 -7.98 9.58
N TYR A 148 -7.49 -8.40 10.67
CA TYR A 148 -7.04 -8.19 12.03
C TYR A 148 -7.13 -9.49 12.80
N GLN A 149 -6.28 -10.45 12.48
CA GLN A 149 -6.21 -11.71 13.21
C GLN A 149 -5.40 -11.52 14.51
N ASN A 150 -5.65 -12.35 15.53
CA ASN A 150 -4.89 -12.37 16.79
C ASN A 150 -4.72 -10.99 17.48
N GLN A 151 -5.74 -10.14 17.41
CA GLN A 151 -5.70 -8.80 18.01
C GLN A 151 -5.48 -8.84 19.52
N SER A 152 -4.85 -7.81 20.06
CA SER A 152 -4.80 -7.60 21.50
C SER A 152 -6.19 -7.35 22.08
N VAL A 153 -6.44 -7.81 23.31
CA VAL A 153 -7.74 -7.68 24.01
C VAL A 153 -8.20 -6.21 24.09
N GLN A 154 -7.27 -5.27 24.20
CA GLN A 154 -7.58 -3.83 24.25
C GLN A 154 -8.09 -3.28 22.91
N PHE A 155 -7.61 -3.83 21.81
CA PHE A 155 -8.04 -3.46 20.45
C PHE A 155 -9.35 -4.17 20.08
N SER A 156 -9.53 -5.44 20.48
CA SER A 156 -10.81 -6.12 20.39
C SER A 156 -11.88 -5.41 21.22
N ASP A 157 -11.57 -4.99 22.45
CA ASP A 157 -12.48 -4.21 23.28
C ASP A 157 -12.82 -2.85 22.67
N PHE A 158 -11.91 -2.21 21.92
CA PHE A 158 -12.22 -0.97 21.22
C PHE A 158 -13.14 -1.19 20.02
N LEU A 159 -12.87 -2.21 19.20
CA LEU A 159 -13.74 -2.63 18.11
C LEU A 159 -15.12 -3.11 18.62
N GLN A 160 -15.15 -3.75 19.78
CA GLN A 160 -16.35 -4.28 20.43
C GLN A 160 -17.08 -3.25 21.31
N ARG A 161 -16.46 -2.13 21.68
CA ARG A 161 -17.09 -1.06 22.47
C ARG A 161 -18.09 -0.29 21.62
N ASN A 162 -19.30 -0.87 21.54
CA ASN A 162 -20.61 -0.21 21.65
C ASN A 162 -20.96 0.91 20.67
N VAL A 163 -20.25 1.09 19.56
CA VAL A 163 -20.81 1.85 18.43
C VAL A 163 -21.76 0.91 17.71
N LYS A 164 -23.05 1.25 17.63
CA LYS A 164 -23.99 0.51 16.76
C LYS A 164 -23.37 0.45 15.36
N PRO A 165 -23.06 -0.73 14.82
CA PRO A 165 -22.39 -0.83 13.54
C PRO A 165 -23.28 -0.28 12.43
N PHE A 166 -22.65 0.15 11.34
CA PHE A 166 -23.37 0.42 10.11
C PHE A 166 -24.02 -0.87 9.58
N ASP A 167 -25.33 -0.85 9.35
CA ASP A 167 -26.09 -2.08 9.12
C ASP A 167 -27.03 -2.02 7.90
N GLN A 168 -26.90 -0.98 7.08
CA GLN A 168 -27.72 -0.87 5.86
C GLN A 168 -27.21 -1.83 4.77
N PRO A 169 -28.12 -2.41 3.96
CA PRO A 169 -27.73 -3.23 2.82
C PRO A 169 -27.01 -2.39 1.76
N THR A 170 -26.14 -3.04 0.97
CA THR A 170 -25.53 -2.41 -0.21
C THR A 170 -26.48 -2.47 -1.40
N SER A 171 -26.48 -1.41 -2.21
CA SER A 171 -27.17 -1.38 -3.52
C SER A 171 -26.20 -1.66 -4.67
N VAL A 172 -24.95 -2.02 -4.38
CA VAL A 172 -24.01 -2.52 -5.40
C VAL A 172 -24.49 -3.89 -5.86
N ASN A 173 -24.75 -4.02 -7.17
CA ASN A 173 -25.13 -5.29 -7.78
C ASN A 173 -23.90 -6.17 -7.98
N TYR A 174 -23.88 -7.33 -7.35
CA TYR A 174 -22.86 -8.36 -7.48
C TYR A 174 -23.37 -9.54 -8.31
N VAL A 175 -22.51 -10.10 -9.15
CA VAL A 175 -22.84 -11.22 -10.06
C VAL A 175 -21.92 -12.42 -9.84
N THR A 176 -20.76 -12.20 -9.22
CA THR A 176 -19.75 -13.23 -9.00
C THR A 176 -19.76 -13.77 -7.57
N ASP A 177 -19.19 -14.95 -7.37
CA ASP A 177 -18.97 -15.55 -6.04
C ASP A 177 -17.82 -14.89 -5.26
N ASN A 178 -17.16 -13.86 -5.83
CA ASN A 178 -16.13 -13.07 -5.17
C ASN A 178 -16.49 -11.57 -5.19
N PRO A 179 -17.42 -11.13 -4.32
CA PRO A 179 -17.89 -9.75 -4.29
C PRO A 179 -16.78 -8.72 -4.05
N LYS A 180 -15.73 -9.08 -3.29
CA LYS A 180 -14.61 -8.17 -3.04
C LYS A 180 -13.81 -7.88 -4.31
N GLN A 181 -13.46 -8.92 -5.07
CA GLN A 181 -12.77 -8.76 -6.34
C GLN A 181 -13.64 -7.98 -7.34
N GLU A 182 -14.94 -8.27 -7.37
CA GLU A 182 -15.88 -7.54 -8.22
C GLU A 182 -15.99 -6.07 -7.81
N LEU A 183 -16.01 -5.76 -6.51
CA LEU A 183 -16.00 -4.39 -6.01
C LEU A 183 -14.74 -3.65 -6.45
N PHE A 184 -13.55 -4.26 -6.35
CA PHE A 184 -12.32 -3.66 -6.87
C PHE A 184 -12.41 -3.34 -8.36
N ALA A 185 -12.96 -4.24 -9.16
CA ALA A 185 -13.16 -4.01 -10.59
C ALA A 185 -14.13 -2.84 -10.86
N LYS A 186 -15.24 -2.76 -10.11
CA LYS A 186 -16.20 -1.64 -10.22
C LYS A 186 -15.58 -0.31 -9.79
N LEU A 187 -14.81 -0.28 -8.70
CA LEU A 187 -14.11 0.92 -8.24
C LEU A 187 -13.05 1.37 -9.26
N ARG A 188 -12.28 0.44 -9.83
CA ARG A 188 -11.34 0.76 -10.92
C ARG A 188 -12.05 1.40 -12.10
N LYS A 189 -13.21 0.86 -12.50
CA LYS A 189 -14.04 1.43 -13.56
C LYS A 189 -14.52 2.85 -13.22
N GLN A 190 -14.91 3.10 -11.98
CA GLN A 190 -15.40 4.40 -11.51
C GLN A 190 -14.34 5.51 -11.65
N VAL A 191 -13.07 5.21 -11.32
CA VAL A 191 -11.97 6.19 -11.38
C VAL A 191 -11.17 6.11 -12.69
N GLN A 192 -11.62 5.33 -13.68
CA GLN A 192 -10.83 4.99 -14.87
C GLN A 192 -10.32 6.21 -15.65
N SER A 193 -11.09 7.30 -15.67
CA SER A 193 -10.74 8.55 -16.37
C SER A 193 -9.48 9.24 -15.83
N VAL A 194 -9.13 9.00 -14.56
CA VAL A 194 -7.98 9.62 -13.91
C VAL A 194 -6.82 8.65 -13.67
N LEU A 195 -6.97 7.38 -14.08
CA LEU A 195 -5.90 6.39 -14.00
C LEU A 195 -4.85 6.63 -15.09
N SER A 196 -3.58 6.37 -14.74
CA SER A 196 -2.44 6.49 -15.64
C SER A 196 -1.80 5.13 -15.86
N ASP A 197 -1.36 4.89 -17.09
CA ASP A 197 -0.60 3.69 -17.48
C ASP A 197 0.91 3.81 -17.21
N ARG A 198 1.37 4.87 -16.50
CA ARG A 198 2.81 5.12 -16.28
C ARG A 198 3.53 3.94 -15.60
N TYR A 199 2.89 3.33 -14.60
CA TYR A 199 3.43 2.17 -13.86
C TYR A 199 3.10 0.82 -14.51
N VAL A 200 2.19 0.80 -15.48
CA VAL A 200 1.80 -0.40 -16.19
C VAL A 200 2.94 -0.83 -17.11
N ILE A 201 3.25 -2.12 -17.11
CA ILE A 201 4.23 -2.72 -18.01
C ILE A 201 3.57 -2.86 -19.39
N THR A 202 3.59 -1.78 -20.16
CA THR A 202 3.07 -1.69 -21.53
C THR A 202 3.88 -0.65 -22.29
N GLN A 203 3.93 -0.78 -23.62
CA GLN A 203 4.65 0.16 -24.50
C GLN A 203 6.13 0.33 -24.11
N THR A 204 6.75 -0.75 -23.62
CA THR A 204 8.14 -0.75 -23.15
C THR A 204 9.15 -0.74 -24.30
N GLY A 205 8.70 -1.15 -25.49
CA GLY A 205 9.56 -1.47 -26.63
C GLY A 205 10.03 -2.93 -26.66
N PHE A 206 9.66 -3.72 -25.64
CA PHE A 206 9.94 -5.16 -25.60
C PHE A 206 8.94 -5.97 -26.43
N LYS A 207 9.29 -7.22 -26.72
CA LYS A 207 8.37 -8.21 -27.27
C LYS A 207 7.19 -8.42 -26.30
N ALA A 208 6.00 -8.65 -26.86
CA ALA A 208 4.78 -8.83 -26.09
C ALA A 208 4.85 -10.00 -25.10
N GLU A 209 5.56 -11.07 -25.46
CA GLU A 209 5.83 -12.23 -24.58
C GLU A 209 6.71 -11.87 -23.38
N HIS A 210 7.65 -10.94 -23.54
CA HIS A 210 8.51 -10.46 -22.47
C HIS A 210 7.76 -9.51 -21.52
N GLU A 211 6.95 -8.58 -22.06
CA GLU A 211 6.05 -7.78 -21.23
C GLU A 211 5.08 -8.67 -20.45
N PHE A 212 4.55 -9.72 -21.09
CA PHE A 212 3.70 -10.69 -20.43
C PHE A 212 4.42 -11.42 -19.30
N ALA A 213 5.64 -11.92 -19.53
CA ALA A 213 6.46 -12.58 -18.51
C ALA A 213 6.77 -11.67 -17.32
N LEU A 214 7.07 -10.39 -17.56
CA LEU A 214 7.27 -9.40 -16.48
C LEU A 214 6.00 -9.22 -15.65
N ARG A 215 4.83 -9.11 -16.28
CA ARG A 215 3.54 -9.01 -15.55
C ARG A 215 3.22 -10.24 -14.71
N GLN A 216 3.75 -11.43 -15.07
CA GLN A 216 3.55 -12.63 -14.26
C GLN A 216 4.29 -12.58 -12.91
N ILE A 217 5.24 -11.66 -12.71
CA ILE A 217 5.94 -11.50 -11.44
C ILE A 217 4.96 -11.08 -10.33
N ASP A 218 3.91 -10.32 -10.65
CA ASP A 218 2.88 -9.87 -9.69
C ASP A 218 2.06 -11.04 -9.08
N HIS A 219 2.15 -12.23 -9.67
CA HIS A 219 1.46 -13.43 -9.21
C HIS A 219 2.36 -14.35 -8.36
N LEU A 220 3.63 -14.02 -8.20
CA LEU A 220 4.55 -14.79 -7.35
C LEU A 220 4.23 -14.53 -5.88
N ARG A 221 4.07 -15.63 -5.12
CA ARG A 221 3.70 -15.59 -3.71
C ARG A 221 4.40 -16.70 -2.93
N GLY A 222 4.69 -16.45 -1.65
CA GLY A 222 5.14 -17.47 -0.71
C GLY A 222 6.41 -17.11 0.07
N GLU A 223 6.72 -17.96 1.04
CA GLU A 223 7.82 -17.76 1.99
C GLU A 223 9.21 -17.77 1.34
N GLY A 224 9.34 -18.32 0.13
CA GLY A 224 10.57 -18.29 -0.65
C GLY A 224 11.03 -16.87 -1.01
N LEU A 225 10.13 -15.88 -0.94
CA LEU A 225 10.41 -14.47 -1.21
C LEU A 225 11.05 -13.74 -0.02
N LEU A 226 11.06 -14.34 1.18
CA LEU A 226 11.60 -13.72 2.40
C LEU A 226 13.00 -13.09 2.26
N PRO A 227 13.96 -13.70 1.52
CA PRO A 227 15.29 -13.12 1.32
C PRO A 227 15.30 -11.84 0.48
N ILE A 228 14.28 -11.62 -0.37
CA ILE A 228 14.23 -10.47 -1.28
C ILE A 228 14.02 -9.20 -0.44
N PRO A 229 14.82 -8.14 -0.65
CA PRO A 229 14.64 -6.90 0.06
C PRO A 229 13.38 -6.15 -0.42
N GLN A 230 12.98 -5.12 0.31
CA GLN A 230 11.72 -4.42 0.08
C GLN A 230 11.62 -3.77 -1.30
N LEU A 231 12.73 -3.21 -1.79
CA LEU A 231 12.80 -2.50 -3.05
C LEU A 231 14.06 -2.89 -3.82
N MET A 232 13.88 -3.34 -5.05
CA MET A 232 14.96 -3.52 -6.02
C MET A 232 14.64 -2.74 -7.28
N MET A 233 15.63 -2.12 -7.90
CA MET A 233 15.45 -1.48 -9.20
C MET A 233 16.14 -2.29 -10.28
N LEU A 234 15.45 -2.48 -11.41
CA LEU A 234 15.90 -3.31 -12.51
C LEU A 234 15.96 -2.44 -13.77
N MET A 235 17.14 -2.35 -14.37
CA MET A 235 17.29 -1.76 -15.69
C MET A 235 17.31 -2.87 -16.73
N ILE A 236 16.41 -2.81 -17.69
CA ILE A 236 16.31 -3.80 -18.77
C ILE A 236 16.61 -3.11 -20.10
N GLU A 237 17.66 -3.57 -20.77
CA GLU A 237 18.04 -3.11 -22.11
C GLU A 237 17.19 -3.81 -23.17
N SER A 238 16.37 -3.05 -23.92
CA SER A 238 15.61 -3.58 -25.06
C SER A 238 16.55 -4.06 -26.18
N GLU A 239 16.10 -5.02 -27.00
CA GLU A 239 16.75 -5.35 -28.28
C GLU A 239 16.88 -4.12 -29.21
N GLN A 240 16.05 -3.09 -29.03
CA GLN A 240 16.08 -1.81 -29.77
C GLN A 240 17.04 -0.77 -29.16
N GLY A 241 17.73 -1.11 -28.06
CA GLY A 241 18.75 -0.27 -27.43
C GLY A 241 18.24 0.82 -26.48
N LYS A 242 16.91 0.97 -26.31
CA LYS A 242 16.35 1.88 -25.30
C LYS A 242 16.10 1.12 -23.99
N PRO A 243 16.79 1.46 -22.89
CA PRO A 243 16.56 0.80 -21.61
C PRO A 243 15.25 1.25 -20.95
N GLN A 244 14.65 0.35 -20.18
CA GLN A 244 13.49 0.63 -19.34
C GLN A 244 13.84 0.32 -17.89
N LEU A 245 13.43 1.21 -16.99
CA LEU A 245 13.60 1.04 -15.55
C LEU A 245 12.33 0.45 -14.95
N PHE A 246 12.50 -0.46 -14.01
CA PHE A 246 11.44 -1.07 -13.22
C PHE A 246 11.78 -1.03 -11.74
N THR A 247 10.75 -1.02 -10.90
CA THR A 247 10.89 -1.25 -9.46
C THR A 247 10.18 -2.54 -9.10
N LEU A 248 10.92 -3.47 -8.53
CA LEU A 248 10.37 -4.66 -7.87
C LEU A 248 10.14 -4.34 -6.40
N ILE A 249 8.90 -4.51 -5.97
CA ILE A 249 8.44 -4.24 -4.62
C ILE A 249 8.09 -5.58 -3.98
N HIS A 250 8.71 -5.88 -2.84
CA HIS A 250 8.35 -7.03 -2.03
C HIS A 250 7.29 -6.61 -1.00
N ASN A 251 6.05 -7.05 -1.20
CA ASN A 251 4.95 -6.73 -0.31
C ASN A 251 4.89 -7.73 0.85
N ASN A 252 5.23 -7.25 2.04
CA ASN A 252 5.16 -8.02 3.28
C ASN A 252 3.71 -8.23 3.71
N ALA A 253 3.24 -9.47 3.70
CA ALA A 253 1.94 -9.83 4.24
C ALA A 253 1.92 -9.84 5.77
N HIS A 254 0.81 -9.39 6.34
CA HIS A 254 0.61 -9.35 7.78
C HIS A 254 -0.75 -9.93 8.15
N THR A 255 -0.78 -10.65 9.26
CA THR A 255 -2.02 -11.11 9.90
C THR A 255 -2.77 -9.95 10.55
N ASN A 256 -2.03 -8.93 11.00
CA ASN A 256 -2.53 -7.71 11.59
C ASN A 256 -1.49 -6.55 11.50
N ILE A 257 -1.95 -5.32 11.26
CA ILE A 257 -1.14 -4.09 11.19
C ILE A 257 -1.45 -3.08 12.31
N SER A 258 -2.22 -3.47 13.32
CA SER A 258 -2.61 -2.65 14.48
C SER A 258 -1.61 -2.68 15.64
N SER A 259 -0.57 -3.52 15.58
CA SER A 259 0.45 -3.59 16.64
C SER A 259 1.51 -2.51 16.46
N LEU A 260 1.79 -1.77 17.53
CA LEU A 260 2.83 -0.73 17.58
C LEU A 260 4.23 -1.28 17.83
N PHE A 261 4.32 -2.46 18.45
CA PHE A 261 5.58 -2.98 19.00
C PHE A 261 5.90 -4.43 18.58
N ASP A 262 4.98 -5.07 17.85
CA ASP A 262 5.08 -6.50 17.56
C ASP A 262 4.81 -6.83 16.09
N GLU A 263 5.47 -6.10 15.19
CA GLU A 263 5.32 -6.29 13.75
C GLU A 263 5.83 -7.66 13.30
N GLN A 264 6.92 -8.16 13.90
CA GLN A 264 7.49 -9.45 13.56
C GLN A 264 6.55 -10.63 13.84
N ASN A 265 5.88 -10.65 14.99
CA ASN A 265 4.93 -11.73 15.30
C ASN A 265 3.66 -11.68 14.45
N ASN A 266 3.41 -10.56 13.77
CA ASN A 266 2.26 -10.39 12.86
C ASN A 266 2.62 -10.64 11.39
N ARG A 267 3.86 -11.01 11.06
CA ARG A 267 4.24 -11.35 9.68
C ARG A 267 3.55 -12.64 9.23
N ASP A 268 3.16 -12.67 7.97
CA ASP A 268 2.60 -13.84 7.29
C ASP A 268 3.40 -14.17 6.02
N PRO A 269 4.62 -14.72 6.15
CA PRO A 269 5.50 -14.96 5.00
C PRO A 269 4.89 -15.79 3.88
N LYS A 270 3.93 -16.66 4.21
CA LYS A 270 3.28 -17.54 3.22
C LYS A 270 2.45 -16.75 2.19
N ASN A 271 2.05 -15.54 2.54
CA ASN A 271 1.26 -14.66 1.70
C ASN A 271 2.04 -13.44 1.20
N ASP A 272 3.35 -13.37 1.44
CA ASP A 272 4.23 -12.40 0.79
C ASP A 272 4.11 -12.52 -0.72
N ASN A 273 4.19 -11.39 -1.41
CA ASN A 273 4.10 -11.35 -2.86
C ASN A 273 4.99 -10.24 -3.45
N LEU A 274 5.11 -10.24 -4.76
CA LEU A 274 5.85 -9.21 -5.49
C LEU A 274 4.89 -8.30 -6.26
N THR A 275 5.29 -7.06 -6.46
CA THR A 275 4.73 -6.18 -7.47
C THR A 275 5.87 -5.60 -8.29
N LEU A 276 5.81 -5.77 -9.59
CA LEU A 276 6.74 -5.16 -10.54
C LEU A 276 6.03 -4.02 -11.27
N VAL A 277 6.61 -2.82 -11.17
CA VAL A 277 6.09 -1.64 -11.87
C VAL A 277 7.12 -1.07 -12.82
N ARG A 278 6.65 -0.46 -13.91
CA ARG A 278 7.51 0.37 -14.76
C ARG A 278 7.79 1.69 -14.05
N GLY A 279 9.06 2.09 -14.02
CA GLY A 279 9.54 3.29 -13.37
C GLY A 279 9.95 3.11 -11.91
N VAL A 280 10.15 4.24 -11.24
CA VAL A 280 10.65 4.36 -9.87
C VAL A 280 9.50 4.48 -8.89
N VAL A 281 9.53 3.62 -7.87
CA VAL A 281 8.70 3.72 -6.67
C VAL A 281 9.58 3.61 -5.43
N GLY A 282 9.54 4.65 -4.59
CA GLY A 282 10.36 4.73 -3.38
C GLY A 282 11.76 5.27 -3.61
N SER A 283 12.42 5.64 -2.50
CA SER A 283 13.69 6.37 -2.52
C SER A 283 14.88 5.55 -2.01
N TYR A 284 14.64 4.32 -1.54
CA TYR A 284 15.65 3.50 -0.85
C TYR A 284 15.81 2.14 -1.53
N PRO A 285 16.35 2.07 -2.77
CA PRO A 285 16.63 0.79 -3.39
C PRO A 285 17.66 0.01 -2.57
N SER A 286 17.36 -1.24 -2.29
CA SER A 286 18.28 -2.15 -1.58
C SER A 286 19.20 -2.90 -2.54
N ALA A 287 18.80 -3.07 -3.80
CA ALA A 287 19.63 -3.71 -4.81
C ALA A 287 19.33 -3.16 -6.21
N TYR A 288 20.32 -3.27 -7.08
CA TYR A 288 20.23 -2.98 -8.49
C TYR A 288 20.42 -4.24 -9.31
N LEU A 289 19.54 -4.47 -10.27
CA LEU A 289 19.69 -5.51 -11.27
C LEU A 289 19.83 -4.89 -12.66
N THR A 290 20.65 -5.50 -13.50
CA THR A 290 20.80 -5.16 -14.91
C THR A 290 20.62 -6.42 -15.74
N LEU A 291 19.83 -6.33 -16.81
CA LEU A 291 19.59 -7.44 -17.72
C LEU A 291 19.28 -6.96 -19.14
N LYS A 292 19.47 -7.86 -20.10
CA LYS A 292 18.98 -7.70 -21.47
C LYS A 292 17.57 -8.27 -21.58
N GLU A 293 16.81 -7.77 -22.54
CA GLU A 293 15.44 -8.18 -22.79
C GLU A 293 15.28 -9.72 -22.93
N ASN A 294 16.19 -10.39 -23.63
CA ASN A 294 16.17 -11.86 -23.79
C ASN A 294 16.43 -12.66 -22.50
N GLN A 295 16.82 -12.01 -21.40
CA GLN A 295 17.01 -12.62 -20.09
C GLN A 295 15.78 -12.51 -19.19
N ILE A 296 14.72 -11.83 -19.63
CA ILE A 296 13.45 -11.71 -18.87
C ILE A 296 12.88 -13.08 -18.48
N PRO A 297 12.84 -14.09 -19.36
CA PRO A 297 12.38 -15.43 -18.97
C PRO A 297 13.24 -16.07 -17.88
N GLU A 298 14.56 -15.87 -17.91
CA GLU A 298 15.48 -16.37 -16.87
C GLU A 298 15.21 -15.71 -15.51
N LEU A 299 15.01 -14.38 -15.51
CA LEU A 299 14.65 -13.62 -14.31
C LEU A 299 13.38 -14.17 -13.67
N TYR A 300 12.31 -14.33 -14.46
CA TYR A 300 11.03 -14.86 -13.97
C TYR A 300 11.20 -16.26 -13.36
N GLN A 301 11.90 -17.17 -14.05
CA GLN A 301 12.11 -18.53 -13.56
C GLN A 301 12.87 -18.57 -12.23
N ARG A 302 13.92 -17.74 -12.07
CA ARG A 302 14.68 -17.66 -10.81
C ARG A 302 13.84 -17.11 -9.66
N LEU A 303 13.03 -16.08 -9.91
CA LEU A 303 12.11 -15.55 -8.90
C LEU A 303 11.04 -16.59 -8.52
N ALA A 304 10.46 -17.27 -9.51
CA ALA A 304 9.42 -18.29 -9.29
C ALA A 304 9.94 -19.54 -8.57
N ALA A 305 11.21 -19.90 -8.76
CA ALA A 305 11.85 -21.05 -8.13
C ALA A 305 12.49 -20.75 -6.76
N MET A 306 12.44 -19.50 -6.30
CA MET A 306 13.11 -19.05 -5.09
C MET A 306 12.54 -19.74 -3.84
N LYS A 307 13.43 -20.28 -2.99
CA LYS A 307 13.05 -20.95 -1.73
C LYS A 307 13.94 -20.57 -0.55
N SER A 308 15.12 -20.03 -0.81
CA SER A 308 16.17 -19.84 0.18
C SER A 308 17.01 -18.61 -0.09
N GLU A 309 17.76 -18.20 0.93
CA GLU A 309 18.77 -17.14 0.82
C GLU A 309 19.80 -17.46 -0.27
N GLN A 310 20.19 -18.73 -0.45
CA GLN A 310 21.14 -19.14 -1.49
C GLN A 310 20.58 -18.89 -2.90
N ASP A 311 19.27 -19.08 -3.11
CA ASP A 311 18.63 -18.78 -4.40
C ASP A 311 18.63 -17.28 -4.68
N TYR A 312 18.43 -16.45 -3.65
CA TYR A 312 18.53 -14.99 -3.77
C TYR A 312 19.96 -14.54 -4.08
N VAL A 313 20.97 -15.08 -3.38
CA VAL A 313 22.38 -14.80 -3.70
C VAL A 313 22.70 -15.21 -5.15
N ALA A 314 22.20 -16.36 -5.62
CA ALA A 314 22.39 -16.79 -7.00
C ALA A 314 21.68 -15.88 -8.03
N LEU A 315 20.55 -15.26 -7.67
CA LEU A 315 19.91 -14.22 -8.48
C LEU A 315 20.80 -12.96 -8.54
N LEU A 316 21.34 -12.54 -7.41
CA LEU A 316 22.24 -11.38 -7.34
C LEU A 316 23.53 -11.62 -8.12
N ASP A 317 24.15 -12.79 -8.00
CA ASP A 317 25.36 -13.15 -8.76
C ASP A 317 25.13 -13.10 -10.27
N ARG A 318 23.88 -13.33 -10.71
CA ARG A 318 23.51 -13.32 -12.12
C ARG A 318 23.25 -11.92 -12.66
N PHE A 319 22.58 -11.06 -11.91
CA PHE A 319 22.03 -9.81 -12.43
C PHE A 319 22.45 -8.54 -11.67
N ALA A 320 23.00 -8.66 -10.45
CA ALA A 320 23.17 -7.51 -9.60
C ALA A 320 24.35 -6.62 -9.97
N VAL A 321 24.13 -5.31 -9.88
CA VAL A 321 25.20 -4.30 -9.83
C VAL A 321 25.48 -4.00 -8.35
N ARG A 322 26.47 -4.71 -7.81
CA ARG A 322 26.86 -4.61 -6.39
C ARG A 322 27.51 -3.25 -6.10
N ARG A 323 27.39 -2.77 -4.85
CA ARG A 323 28.03 -1.52 -4.42
C ARG A 323 29.55 -1.51 -4.58
N SER A 324 30.17 -2.69 -4.51
CA SER A 324 31.61 -2.90 -4.71
C SER A 324 32.04 -2.94 -6.18
N SER A 325 31.11 -2.99 -7.13
CA SER A 325 31.46 -2.99 -8.56
C SER A 325 31.94 -1.60 -9.00
N PRO A 326 32.99 -1.51 -9.84
CA PRO A 326 33.46 -0.24 -10.36
C PRO A 326 32.40 0.46 -11.25
N GLU A 327 31.43 -0.27 -11.78
CA GLU A 327 30.31 0.25 -12.58
C GLU A 327 29.15 0.79 -11.74
N PHE A 328 29.15 0.60 -10.41
CA PHE A 328 28.01 0.95 -9.55
C PHE A 328 27.55 2.41 -9.72
N TRP A 329 28.49 3.35 -9.68
CA TRP A 329 28.16 4.77 -9.80
C TRP A 329 27.67 5.15 -11.20
N ALA A 330 28.26 4.57 -12.25
CA ALA A 330 27.80 4.79 -13.62
C ALA A 330 26.38 4.23 -13.84
N PHE A 331 26.06 3.08 -13.23
CA PHE A 331 24.71 2.52 -13.25
C PHE A 331 23.73 3.39 -12.45
N SER A 332 24.12 3.85 -11.27
CA SER A 332 23.36 4.81 -10.46
C SER A 332 23.03 6.08 -11.25
N ASP A 333 24.00 6.62 -12.00
CA ASP A 333 23.80 7.81 -12.84
C ASP A 333 22.80 7.53 -13.97
N LEU A 334 22.86 6.35 -14.59
CA LEU A 334 21.88 5.92 -15.61
C LEU A 334 20.47 5.83 -15.04
N VAL A 335 20.31 5.26 -13.84
CA VAL A 335 19.02 5.19 -13.12
C VAL A 335 18.48 6.61 -12.87
N HIS A 336 19.31 7.51 -12.35
CA HIS A 336 18.89 8.90 -12.09
C HIS A 336 18.60 9.68 -13.38
N GLN A 337 19.33 9.43 -14.47
CA GLN A 337 19.05 10.03 -15.76
C GLN A 337 17.68 9.60 -16.29
N TRP A 338 17.38 8.30 -16.23
CA TRP A 338 16.08 7.77 -16.57
C TRP A 338 14.99 8.38 -15.68
N TYR A 339 15.22 8.40 -14.35
CA TYR A 339 14.25 8.90 -13.38
C TYR A 339 13.92 10.38 -13.61
N ARG A 340 14.93 11.22 -13.87
CA ARG A 340 14.75 12.63 -14.19
C ARG A 340 13.97 12.85 -15.48
N GLN A 341 14.19 11.99 -16.48
CA GLN A 341 13.56 12.14 -17.78
C GLN A 341 12.10 11.68 -17.77
N ASP A 342 11.80 10.54 -17.16
CA ASP A 342 10.48 9.89 -17.24
C ASP A 342 9.54 10.31 -16.09
N GLN A 343 10.10 10.69 -14.93
CA GLN A 343 9.33 11.11 -13.75
C GLN A 343 9.90 12.42 -13.14
N PRO A 344 9.92 13.53 -13.90
CA PRO A 344 10.58 14.77 -13.51
C PRO A 344 9.98 15.44 -12.27
N ILE A 345 8.70 15.19 -11.97
CA ILE A 345 8.01 15.77 -10.82
C ILE A 345 8.45 15.08 -9.53
N GLU A 346 8.56 13.75 -9.55
CA GLU A 346 8.96 12.95 -8.39
C GLU A 346 10.48 12.81 -8.23
N PHE A 347 11.25 13.18 -9.27
CA PHE A 347 12.70 13.03 -9.30
C PHE A 347 13.38 13.61 -8.05
N GLY A 348 14.18 12.76 -7.42
CA GLY A 348 15.03 13.09 -6.28
C GLY A 348 16.23 12.15 -6.25
N LEU A 349 17.16 12.40 -5.32
CA LEU A 349 18.29 11.49 -5.11
C LEU A 349 17.82 10.22 -4.40
N LEU A 350 18.24 9.07 -4.93
CA LEU A 350 18.05 7.78 -4.28
C LEU A 350 19.07 7.62 -3.14
N ASP A 351 18.61 7.13 -2.00
CA ASP A 351 19.44 6.92 -0.81
C ASP A 351 19.94 5.46 -0.75
N TYR A 352 21.26 5.31 -0.75
CA TYR A 352 21.96 4.02 -0.73
C TYR A 352 22.43 3.57 0.65
N ASN A 353 21.96 4.20 1.72
CA ASN A 353 22.23 3.79 3.10
C ASN A 353 21.72 2.38 3.41
N ARG A 354 20.72 1.90 2.65
CA ARG A 354 20.12 0.56 2.78
C ARG A 354 20.52 -0.40 1.66
N PHE A 355 21.51 -0.01 0.85
CA PHE A 355 21.95 -0.81 -0.28
C PHE A 355 22.75 -2.02 0.20
N GLU A 356 22.30 -3.22 -0.20
CA GLU A 356 22.89 -4.47 0.23
C GLU A 356 24.23 -4.73 -0.48
N ASN A 357 25.12 -5.42 0.23
CA ASN A 357 26.39 -5.89 -0.32
C ASN A 357 26.59 -7.36 0.07
N ARG A 358 25.55 -8.17 -0.12
CA ARG A 358 25.57 -9.64 0.04
C ARG A 358 26.08 -10.27 -1.22
#